data_AF-A0A6C0KKT2-F1
#
_entry.id   AF-A0A6C0KKT2-F1
#
_cell.length_a   1.000
_cell.length_b   1.000
_cell.length_c   1.000
_cell.angle_alpha   90.00
_cell.angle_beta   90.00
_cell.angle_gamma   90.00
#
_symmetry.space_group_name_H-M   'P 1'
#
loop_
_entity.id
_entity.type
_entity.pdbx_description
1 polymer ?
#
loop_
_entity_poly.entity_id
_entity_poly.type
_entity_poly.pdbx_seq_one_letter_code
_entity_poly.pdbx_strand_id
1 'polypeptide(L)'
;MLSMLEDIPLLYQNTTHSFPSFTLDIKNNKYINALINDTRNIRGEDIEIYVSNYATLICFVLFYIGIITNIMLKHKCYLMLKGGKAIQLNCFEAYESNDIDILILSDNMDKRETALEIGKLLIWILSEQSYIDKISMIETGIGEPIIKLSAKTVKGYEAIVDIGFNTPKEEIKSYVLSYEKKIPRVNMPFKSVYQLAYISQTVDAMIKEKLYYYLKYVILKNYTPEDNVNIFIPKIYRSLKALLKCKYSNPTAHKKILTEMVDSILKDKEEYLKGVLEIKTIPEIVEEMIANIQ
;
A
#
# COMPACT_ATOMS: atom_id res chain seq x y z
N MET A 1 -26.70 11.81 -4.13
CA MET A 1 -25.40 11.19 -4.49
C MET A 1 -24.58 12.19 -5.30
N LEU A 2 -25.03 12.66 -6.47
CA LEU A 2 -24.41 13.79 -7.20
C LEU A 2 -24.23 15.06 -6.34
N SER A 3 -25.22 15.44 -5.53
CA SER A 3 -25.10 16.59 -4.61
C SER A 3 -24.05 16.43 -3.49
N MET A 4 -23.67 15.20 -3.13
CA MET A 4 -22.57 14.93 -2.17
C MET A 4 -21.20 14.95 -2.87
N LEU A 5 -21.18 14.73 -4.19
CA LEU A 5 -19.98 14.78 -5.01
C LEU A 5 -19.53 16.21 -5.28
N GLU A 6 -20.45 17.18 -5.16
CA GLU A 6 -20.14 18.60 -5.36
C GLU A 6 -19.79 19.34 -4.04
N ASP A 7 -20.01 18.71 -2.88
CA ASP A 7 -19.76 19.29 -1.55
C ASP A 7 -18.55 18.62 -0.87
N ILE A 8 -17.36 19.20 -1.08
CA ILE A 8 -16.08 18.68 -0.56
C ILE A 8 -16.07 18.60 0.97
N PRO A 9 -16.49 19.63 1.74
CA PRO A 9 -16.57 19.52 3.21
C PRO A 9 -17.45 18.35 3.67
N LEU A 10 -18.62 18.17 3.04
CA LEU A 10 -19.51 17.07 3.37
C LEU A 10 -18.90 15.71 2.98
N LEU A 11 -18.22 15.63 1.84
CA LEU A 11 -17.53 14.43 1.42
C LEU A 11 -16.35 14.10 2.35
N TYR A 12 -15.55 15.09 2.74
CA TYR A 12 -14.48 14.94 3.71
C TYR A 12 -15.01 14.49 5.07
N GLN A 13 -16.12 15.06 5.55
CA GLN A 13 -16.74 14.68 6.81
C GLN A 13 -17.24 13.22 6.76
N ASN A 14 -17.93 12.84 5.69
CA ASN A 14 -18.47 11.48 5.52
C ASN A 14 -17.36 10.45 5.34
N THR A 15 -16.30 10.79 4.59
CA THR A 15 -15.15 9.91 4.39
C THR A 15 -14.33 9.79 5.68
N THR A 16 -14.04 10.88 6.39
CA THR A 16 -13.35 10.84 7.69
C THR A 16 -14.15 10.05 8.73
N HIS A 17 -15.47 10.18 8.74
CA HIS A 17 -16.34 9.37 9.60
C HIS A 17 -16.28 7.87 9.25
N SER A 18 -16.16 7.57 7.96
CA SER A 18 -16.08 6.19 7.44
C SER A 18 -14.67 5.59 7.56
N PHE A 19 -13.64 6.42 7.72
CA PHE A 19 -12.23 6.03 7.80
C PHE A 19 -11.52 6.76 8.95
N PRO A 20 -11.93 6.58 10.22
CA PRO A 20 -11.37 7.33 11.35
C PRO A 20 -9.89 7.03 11.62
N SER A 21 -9.37 5.89 11.13
CA SER A 21 -7.97 5.50 11.21
C SER A 21 -7.15 5.92 9.99
N PHE A 22 -7.75 6.59 9.01
CA PHE A 22 -7.03 7.09 7.85
C PHE A 22 -6.20 8.30 8.22
N THR A 23 -4.89 8.14 8.05
CA THR A 23 -3.90 9.20 8.19
C THR A 23 -3.06 9.28 6.93
N LEU A 24 -2.94 10.50 6.41
CA LEU A 24 -2.12 10.83 5.26
C LEU A 24 -0.72 11.23 5.74
N ASP A 25 0.33 10.79 5.05
CA ASP A 25 1.71 11.11 5.45
C ASP A 25 2.10 12.49 4.96
N ILE A 26 1.68 13.54 5.64
CA ILE A 26 1.93 14.92 5.20
C ILE A 26 3.44 15.21 5.08
N LYS A 27 4.28 14.58 5.92
CA LYS A 27 5.71 14.87 6.03
C LYS A 27 6.57 14.27 4.93
N ASN A 28 6.26 13.05 4.46
CA ASN A 28 7.04 12.37 3.43
C ASN A 28 6.25 12.15 2.13
N ASN A 29 5.01 12.63 2.06
CA ASN A 29 4.24 12.60 0.83
C ASN A 29 4.89 13.53 -0.20
N LYS A 30 5.39 12.92 -1.29
CA LYS A 30 6.05 13.65 -2.38
C LYS A 30 5.14 14.69 -3.00
N TYR A 31 3.85 14.40 -3.14
CA TYR A 31 2.83 15.32 -3.63
C TYR A 31 2.65 16.52 -2.69
N ILE A 32 2.45 16.27 -1.39
CA ILE A 32 2.31 17.33 -0.39
C ILE A 32 3.58 18.16 -0.29
N ASN A 33 4.74 17.53 -0.18
CA ASN A 33 6.02 18.24 -0.15
C ASN A 33 6.32 18.98 -1.46
N ALA A 34 5.84 18.48 -2.59
CA ALA A 34 5.94 19.17 -3.86
C ALA A 34 5.07 20.42 -3.90
N LEU A 35 3.85 20.37 -3.37
CA LEU A 35 2.92 21.49 -3.27
C LEU A 35 3.36 22.53 -2.25
N ILE A 36 3.72 22.11 -1.02
CA ILE A 36 4.15 22.99 0.07
C ILE A 36 5.38 23.82 -0.34
N ASN A 37 6.29 23.21 -1.09
CA ASN A 37 7.53 23.87 -1.51
C ASN A 37 7.41 24.61 -2.85
N ASP A 38 6.23 24.62 -3.51
CA ASP A 38 6.00 25.38 -4.74
C ASP A 38 5.25 26.69 -4.47
N THR A 39 5.93 27.62 -3.80
CA THR A 39 5.42 28.96 -3.45
C THR A 39 5.10 29.84 -4.67
N ARG A 40 5.42 29.39 -5.89
CA ARG A 40 5.16 30.11 -7.14
C ARG A 40 3.72 29.94 -7.64
N ASN A 41 3.06 28.85 -7.27
CA ASN A 41 1.74 28.48 -7.80
C ASN A 41 0.65 28.38 -6.72
N ILE A 42 1.04 28.19 -5.45
CA ILE A 42 0.10 27.97 -4.35
C ILE A 42 0.45 28.94 -3.22
N ARG A 43 -0.54 29.70 -2.75
CA ARG A 43 -0.36 30.57 -1.59
C ARG A 43 -0.29 29.69 -0.34
N GLY A 44 0.48 30.11 0.65
CA GLY A 44 0.62 29.33 1.89
C GLY A 44 -0.71 29.01 2.58
N GLU A 45 -1.71 29.89 2.46
CA GLU A 45 -3.07 29.72 2.96
C GLU A 45 -3.87 28.60 2.26
N ASP A 46 -3.53 28.26 1.01
CA ASP A 46 -4.24 27.24 0.22
C ASP A 46 -3.71 25.82 0.48
N ILE A 47 -2.52 25.67 1.10
CA ILE A 47 -1.86 24.38 1.33
C ILE A 47 -2.77 23.40 2.08
N GLU A 48 -3.43 23.86 3.15
CA GLU A 48 -4.32 23.02 3.96
C GLU A 48 -5.50 22.49 3.14
N ILE A 49 -6.03 23.32 2.22
CA ILE A 49 -7.11 22.94 1.30
C ILE A 49 -6.63 21.84 0.37
N TYR A 50 -5.44 21.96 -0.23
CA TYR A 50 -4.88 20.92 -1.10
C TYR A 50 -4.64 19.59 -0.38
N VAL A 51 -4.11 19.63 0.85
CA VAL A 51 -3.89 18.43 1.67
C VAL A 51 -5.23 17.76 1.99
N SER A 52 -6.23 18.53 2.39
CA SER A 52 -7.58 18.04 2.67
C SER A 52 -8.24 17.41 1.43
N ASN A 53 -8.11 18.05 0.27
CA ASN A 53 -8.66 17.53 -0.99
C ASN A 53 -8.01 16.20 -1.39
N TYR A 54 -6.70 16.05 -1.20
CA TYR A 54 -6.00 14.79 -1.51
C TYR A 54 -6.33 13.68 -0.52
N ALA A 55 -6.49 13.99 0.77
CA ALA A 55 -7.00 13.03 1.74
C ALA A 55 -8.41 12.56 1.38
N THR A 56 -9.29 13.51 1.04
CA THR A 56 -10.66 13.24 0.57
C THR A 56 -10.66 12.33 -0.64
N LEU A 57 -9.80 12.60 -1.63
CA LEU A 57 -9.64 11.79 -2.84
C LEU A 57 -9.33 10.32 -2.53
N ILE A 58 -8.32 10.06 -1.69
CA ILE A 58 -7.93 8.68 -1.37
C ILE A 58 -9.06 7.97 -0.61
N CYS A 59 -9.68 8.62 0.38
CA CYS A 59 -10.77 8.01 1.12
C CYS A 59 -11.99 7.74 0.24
N PHE A 60 -12.29 8.65 -0.68
CA PHE A 60 -13.36 8.49 -1.65
C PHE A 60 -13.12 7.30 -2.58
N VAL A 61 -11.88 7.14 -3.08
CA VAL A 61 -11.48 5.97 -3.86
C VAL A 61 -11.62 4.69 -3.05
N LEU A 62 -11.17 4.66 -1.79
CA LEU A 62 -11.35 3.50 -0.89
C LEU A 62 -12.83 3.14 -0.69
N PHE A 63 -13.71 4.14 -0.62
CA PHE A 63 -15.15 3.92 -0.48
C PHE A 63 -15.73 3.21 -1.71
N TYR A 64 -15.39 3.67 -2.92
CA TYR A 64 -15.83 3.02 -4.15
C TYR A 64 -15.23 1.64 -4.34
N ILE A 65 -13.95 1.46 -3.99
CA ILE A 65 -13.35 0.12 -3.91
C ILE A 65 -14.18 -0.76 -2.96
N GLY A 66 -14.62 -0.25 -1.81
CA GLY A 66 -15.51 -0.97 -0.91
C GLY A 66 -16.85 -1.39 -1.52
N ILE A 67 -17.49 -0.51 -2.31
CA ILE A 67 -18.71 -0.87 -3.05
C ILE A 67 -18.42 -2.00 -4.05
N ILE A 68 -17.34 -1.85 -4.83
CA ILE A 68 -16.94 -2.80 -5.88
C ILE A 68 -16.63 -4.18 -5.25
N THR A 69 -15.91 -4.24 -4.12
CA THR A 69 -15.54 -5.51 -3.51
C THR A 69 -16.72 -6.31 -2.99
N ASN A 70 -17.77 -5.66 -2.49
CA ASN A 70 -19.01 -6.35 -2.09
C ASN A 70 -19.70 -7.06 -3.27
N ILE A 71 -19.61 -6.49 -4.47
CA ILE A 71 -20.14 -7.12 -5.68
C ILE A 71 -19.22 -8.27 -6.10
N MET A 72 -17.90 -8.05 -6.14
CA MET A 72 -16.90 -9.05 -6.51
C MET A 72 -16.99 -10.32 -5.64
N LEU A 73 -17.24 -10.17 -4.33
CA LEU A 73 -17.40 -11.29 -3.40
C LEU A 73 -18.48 -12.29 -3.84
N LYS A 74 -19.60 -11.80 -4.41
CA LYS A 74 -20.68 -12.67 -4.90
C LYS A 74 -20.24 -13.58 -6.06
N HIS A 75 -19.18 -13.18 -6.76
CA HIS A 75 -18.61 -13.90 -7.90
C HIS A 75 -17.30 -14.63 -7.56
N LYS A 76 -16.98 -14.80 -6.26
CA LYS A 76 -15.71 -15.40 -5.80
C LYS A 76 -14.47 -14.69 -6.36
N CYS A 77 -14.61 -13.40 -6.63
CA CYS A 77 -13.52 -12.50 -6.97
C CYS A 77 -13.18 -11.69 -5.73
N TYR A 78 -11.91 -11.64 -5.37
CA TYR A 78 -11.45 -11.03 -4.14
C TYR A 78 -10.45 -9.92 -4.46
N LEU A 79 -10.51 -8.86 -3.66
CA LEU A 79 -9.47 -7.86 -3.64
C LEU A 79 -8.51 -8.17 -2.50
N MET A 80 -7.22 -8.09 -2.79
CA MET A 80 -6.18 -8.10 -1.77
C MET A 80 -5.57 -6.71 -1.64
N LEU A 81 -5.48 -6.21 -0.42
CA LEU A 81 -4.77 -4.98 -0.12
C LEU A 81 -3.29 -5.28 0.18
N LYS A 82 -2.38 -4.52 -0.44
CA LYS A 82 -0.93 -4.63 -0.29
C LYS A 82 -0.33 -3.31 0.21
N GLY A 83 1.01 -3.29 0.32
CA GLY A 83 1.77 -2.06 0.51
C GLY A 83 1.49 -1.34 1.82
N GLY A 84 1.61 -0.01 1.79
CA GLY A 84 1.47 0.82 2.98
C GLY A 84 0.05 0.82 3.56
N LYS A 85 -0.97 0.79 2.71
CA LYS A 85 -2.38 0.73 3.16
C LYS A 85 -2.73 -0.57 3.84
N ALA A 86 -2.16 -1.69 3.40
CA ALA A 86 -2.34 -2.94 4.11
C ALA A 86 -1.78 -2.88 5.53
N ILE A 87 -0.64 -2.22 5.74
CA ILE A 87 -0.09 -2.01 7.09
C ILE A 87 -1.03 -1.10 7.90
N GLN A 88 -1.42 0.05 7.34
CA GLN A 88 -2.32 1.01 7.99
C GLN A 88 -3.65 0.40 8.44
N LEU A 89 -4.23 -0.54 7.67
CA LEU A 89 -5.50 -1.18 8.04
C LEU A 89 -5.36 -2.43 8.91
N ASN A 90 -4.18 -3.08 8.95
CA ASN A 90 -3.95 -4.22 9.85
C ASN A 90 -3.35 -3.82 11.20
N CYS A 91 -2.77 -2.62 11.31
CA CYS A 91 -2.11 -2.12 12.50
C CYS A 91 -2.81 -0.87 13.02
N PHE A 92 -3.26 -0.90 14.28
CA PHE A 92 -3.98 0.20 14.91
C PHE A 92 -3.10 1.42 15.25
N GLU A 93 -1.76 1.25 15.24
CA GLU A 93 -0.84 2.38 15.37
C GLU A 93 -0.86 3.25 14.12
N ALA A 94 -0.57 4.54 14.26
CA ALA A 94 -0.53 5.49 13.15
C ALA A 94 0.57 5.12 12.14
N TYR A 95 0.23 4.33 11.13
CA TYR A 95 1.02 4.13 9.92
C TYR A 95 0.39 4.91 8.78
N GLU A 96 1.12 5.87 8.25
CA GLU A 96 0.60 6.75 7.20
C GLU A 96 1.00 6.21 5.81
N SER A 97 0.10 6.32 4.84
CA SER A 97 0.34 5.88 3.46
C SER A 97 -0.44 6.78 2.50
N ASN A 98 0.10 6.98 1.29
CA ASN A 98 -0.34 8.02 0.35
C ASN A 98 -0.98 7.50 -0.94
N ASP A 99 -0.91 6.19 -1.15
CA ASP A 99 -1.29 5.43 -2.34
C ASP A 99 -2.09 4.21 -1.91
N ILE A 100 -2.78 3.56 -2.84
CA ILE A 100 -3.59 2.37 -2.61
C ILE A 100 -3.08 1.26 -3.51
N ASP A 101 -2.40 0.26 -2.94
CA ASP A 101 -1.93 -0.91 -3.66
C ASP A 101 -2.92 -2.08 -3.52
N ILE A 102 -3.55 -2.48 -4.62
CA ILE A 102 -4.49 -3.61 -4.63
C ILE A 102 -4.09 -4.68 -5.64
N LEU A 103 -4.54 -5.91 -5.37
CA LEU A 103 -4.34 -7.06 -6.25
C LEU A 103 -5.67 -7.81 -6.43
N ILE A 104 -6.03 -8.09 -7.69
CA ILE A 104 -7.22 -8.87 -8.02
C ILE A 104 -6.91 -10.37 -7.93
N LEU A 105 -7.70 -11.08 -7.14
CA LEU A 105 -7.60 -12.53 -6.92
C LEU A 105 -8.90 -13.21 -7.36
N SER A 106 -8.87 -13.91 -8.48
CA SER A 106 -10.01 -14.69 -8.99
C SER A 106 -9.54 -15.92 -9.76
N ASP A 107 -10.28 -17.02 -9.62
CA ASP A 107 -10.11 -18.23 -10.44
C ASP A 107 -11.13 -18.29 -11.58
N ASN A 108 -12.19 -17.47 -11.49
CA ASN A 108 -13.36 -17.55 -12.38
C ASN A 108 -13.51 -16.33 -13.30
N MET A 109 -12.65 -15.32 -13.16
CA MET A 109 -12.72 -14.08 -13.94
C MET A 109 -11.33 -13.75 -14.49
N ASP A 110 -11.31 -13.13 -15.66
CA ASP A 110 -10.10 -12.52 -16.19
C ASP A 110 -9.69 -11.36 -15.27
N LYS A 111 -8.57 -11.54 -14.56
CA LYS A 111 -8.06 -10.57 -13.59
C LYS A 111 -7.65 -9.27 -14.27
N ARG A 112 -7.11 -9.34 -15.48
CA ARG A 112 -6.65 -8.18 -16.25
C ARG A 112 -7.82 -7.34 -16.71
N GLU A 113 -8.83 -7.98 -17.30
CA GLU A 113 -10.06 -7.31 -17.69
C GLU A 113 -10.78 -6.72 -16.47
N THR A 114 -10.86 -7.48 -15.37
CA THR A 114 -11.45 -7.00 -14.11
C THR A 114 -10.72 -5.76 -13.59
N ALA A 115 -9.39 -5.78 -13.55
CA ALA A 115 -8.61 -4.61 -13.15
C ALA A 115 -8.89 -3.41 -14.05
N LEU A 116 -8.99 -3.63 -15.37
CA LEU A 116 -9.24 -2.59 -16.36
C LEU A 116 -10.60 -1.94 -16.19
N GLU A 117 -11.64 -2.74 -15.99
CA GLU A 117 -12.99 -2.23 -15.77
C GLU A 117 -13.11 -1.50 -14.43
N ILE A 118 -12.45 -1.98 -13.37
CA ILE A 118 -12.34 -1.24 -12.10
C ILE A 118 -11.66 0.11 -12.33
N GLY A 119 -10.53 0.13 -13.06
CA GLY A 119 -9.81 1.36 -13.38
C GLY A 119 -10.64 2.36 -14.16
N LYS A 120 -11.33 1.91 -15.21
CA LYS A 120 -12.25 2.74 -16.01
C LYS A 120 -13.41 3.30 -15.18
N LEU A 121 -14.02 2.46 -14.33
CA LEU A 121 -15.10 2.88 -13.45
C LEU A 121 -14.64 3.95 -12.46
N LEU A 122 -13.47 3.75 -11.84
CA LEU A 122 -12.88 4.73 -10.93
C LEU A 122 -12.57 6.05 -11.65
N ILE A 123 -11.98 6.03 -12.85
CA ILE A 123 -11.79 7.26 -13.64
C ILE A 123 -13.12 7.95 -13.89
N TRP A 124 -14.13 7.21 -14.35
CA TRP A 124 -15.44 7.79 -14.67
C TRP A 124 -16.06 8.47 -13.46
N ILE A 125 -16.08 7.81 -12.30
CA ILE A 125 -16.57 8.40 -11.05
C ILE A 125 -15.79 9.66 -10.68
N LEU A 126 -14.47 9.61 -10.81
CA LEU A 126 -13.59 10.70 -10.40
C LEU A 126 -13.61 11.87 -11.40
N SER A 127 -13.91 11.63 -12.69
CA SER A 127 -14.03 12.68 -13.71
C SER A 127 -15.29 13.54 -13.54
N GLU A 128 -16.30 13.02 -12.85
CA GLU A 128 -17.48 13.79 -12.46
C GLU A 128 -17.20 14.73 -11.27
N GLN A 129 -16.00 14.68 -10.66
CA GLN A 129 -15.63 15.57 -9.56
C GLN A 129 -14.88 16.80 -10.08
N SER A 130 -15.45 17.99 -9.90
CA SER A 130 -14.92 19.26 -10.41
C SER A 130 -13.58 19.71 -9.80
N TYR A 131 -13.16 19.10 -8.70
CA TYR A 131 -12.02 19.54 -7.88
C TYR A 131 -10.81 18.57 -7.92
N ILE A 132 -10.90 17.47 -8.66
CA ILE A 132 -9.75 16.58 -8.87
C ILE A 132 -9.14 16.93 -10.23
N ASP A 133 -7.90 17.43 -10.21
CA ASP A 133 -7.14 17.70 -11.42
C ASP A 133 -6.98 16.44 -12.26
N LYS A 134 -7.03 16.62 -13.60
CA LYS A 134 -6.89 15.61 -14.66
C LYS A 134 -6.33 14.27 -14.16
N ILE A 135 -7.20 13.27 -14.07
CA ILE A 135 -6.82 11.90 -13.70
C ILE A 135 -6.48 11.13 -14.97
N SER A 136 -5.44 10.32 -14.89
CA SER A 136 -5.03 9.44 -15.98
C SER A 136 -4.97 7.99 -15.50
N MET A 137 -5.18 7.08 -16.44
CA MET A 137 -4.94 5.66 -16.25
C MET A 137 -3.95 5.18 -17.29
N ILE A 138 -2.95 4.45 -16.82
CA ILE A 138 -1.94 3.82 -17.67
C ILE A 138 -1.87 2.35 -17.29
N GLU A 139 -1.93 1.48 -18.29
CA GLU A 139 -1.56 0.09 -18.14
C GLU A 139 -0.05 -0.04 -18.39
N THR A 140 0.69 -0.57 -17.44
CA THR A 140 2.13 -0.80 -17.59
C THR A 140 2.40 -2.29 -17.66
N GLY A 141 2.99 -2.77 -18.77
CA GLY A 141 3.23 -4.21 -19.00
C GLY A 141 4.62 -4.73 -18.62
N ILE A 142 5.57 -3.86 -18.26
CA ILE A 142 6.97 -4.23 -18.00
C ILE A 142 7.18 -4.41 -16.49
N GLY A 143 7.64 -5.60 -16.06
CA GLY A 143 7.98 -5.92 -14.68
C GLY A 143 6.81 -6.50 -13.86
N GLU A 144 5.82 -5.68 -13.54
CA GLU A 144 4.58 -6.08 -12.87
C GLU A 144 3.39 -5.47 -13.61
N PRO A 145 2.52 -6.27 -14.23
CA PRO A 145 1.41 -5.71 -14.98
C PRO A 145 0.35 -5.20 -14.02
N ILE A 146 0.21 -3.88 -14.05
CA ILE A 146 -0.64 -3.08 -13.16
C ILE A 146 -1.41 -2.05 -13.98
N ILE A 147 -2.54 -1.63 -13.43
CA ILE A 147 -3.28 -0.47 -13.88
C ILE A 147 -3.04 0.63 -12.86
N LYS A 148 -2.41 1.71 -13.32
CA LYS A 148 -2.06 2.86 -12.49
C LYS A 148 -3.05 3.97 -12.69
N LEU A 149 -3.67 4.44 -11.61
CA LEU A 149 -4.47 5.65 -11.61
C LEU A 149 -3.64 6.75 -10.95
N SER A 150 -3.49 7.87 -11.66
CA SER A 150 -2.68 8.99 -11.18
C SER A 150 -3.44 10.31 -11.30
N ALA A 151 -3.37 11.14 -10.26
CA ALA A 151 -3.82 12.53 -10.35
C ALA A 151 -2.70 13.41 -10.89
N LYS A 152 -3.08 14.40 -11.69
CA LYS A 152 -2.17 15.47 -12.07
C LYS A 152 -1.89 16.35 -10.85
N THR A 153 -0.63 16.76 -10.76
CA THR A 153 -0.06 17.58 -9.70
C THR A 153 0.79 18.68 -10.33
N VAL A 154 1.23 19.65 -9.53
CA VAL A 154 2.16 20.70 -9.98
C VAL A 154 3.50 20.15 -10.52
N LYS A 155 3.95 18.97 -10.08
CA LYS A 155 5.23 18.35 -10.53
C LYS A 155 5.06 17.21 -11.54
N GLY A 156 3.84 16.87 -11.94
CA GLY A 156 3.58 15.74 -12.85
C GLY A 156 2.42 14.87 -12.39
N TYR A 157 2.38 13.62 -12.79
CA TYR A 157 1.36 12.66 -12.35
C TYR A 157 1.87 11.85 -11.16
N GLU A 158 1.07 11.75 -10.10
CA GLU A 158 1.38 10.95 -8.90
C GLU A 158 0.36 9.82 -8.76
N ALA A 159 0.85 8.62 -8.44
CA ALA A 159 0.01 7.43 -8.31
C ALA A 159 -0.89 7.52 -7.07
N ILE A 160 -2.19 7.25 -7.26
CA ILE A 160 -3.19 7.15 -6.21
C ILE A 160 -3.56 5.69 -5.98
N VAL A 161 -3.73 4.92 -7.06
CA VAL A 161 -4.09 3.51 -7.01
C VAL A 161 -3.26 2.72 -7.99
N ASP A 162 -2.71 1.61 -7.50
CA ASP A 162 -2.05 0.59 -8.30
C ASP A 162 -2.92 -0.67 -8.22
N ILE A 163 -3.47 -1.11 -9.36
CA ILE A 163 -4.30 -2.32 -9.47
C ILE A 163 -3.52 -3.42 -10.18
N GLY A 164 -2.92 -4.30 -9.39
CA GLY A 164 -2.26 -5.50 -9.91
C GLY A 164 -3.27 -6.58 -10.31
N PHE A 165 -2.96 -7.30 -11.38
CA PHE A 165 -3.79 -8.41 -11.87
C PHE A 165 -3.01 -9.69 -12.17
N ASN A 166 -1.70 -9.68 -11.93
CA ASN A 166 -0.88 -10.89 -11.98
C ASN A 166 -0.71 -11.54 -10.60
N THR A 167 -0.51 -12.85 -10.62
CA THR A 167 -0.03 -13.59 -9.45
C THR A 167 1.28 -12.97 -8.97
N PRO A 168 1.51 -12.79 -7.66
CA PRO A 168 2.78 -12.30 -7.14
C PRO A 168 3.96 -13.11 -7.69
N LYS A 169 5.15 -12.51 -7.75
CA LYS A 169 6.39 -13.22 -8.15
C LYS A 169 6.56 -14.48 -7.30
N GLU A 170 7.04 -15.56 -7.90
CA GLU A 170 7.15 -16.88 -7.24
C GLU A 170 7.84 -16.80 -5.87
N GLU A 171 8.91 -16.00 -5.82
CA GLU A 171 9.69 -15.73 -4.61
C GLU A 171 8.88 -15.14 -3.44
N ILE A 172 7.80 -14.39 -3.70
CA ILE A 172 6.95 -13.77 -2.66
C ILE A 172 5.56 -14.40 -2.53
N LYS A 173 5.18 -15.36 -3.39
CA LYS A 173 3.85 -16.01 -3.33
C LYS A 173 3.55 -16.60 -1.97
N SER A 174 4.54 -17.21 -1.32
CA SER A 174 4.41 -17.80 0.02
C SER A 174 4.03 -16.79 1.11
N TYR A 175 4.34 -15.51 0.92
CA TYR A 175 3.96 -14.44 1.85
C TYR A 175 2.60 -13.83 1.54
N VAL A 176 2.05 -14.08 0.35
CA VAL A 176 0.82 -13.44 -0.12
C VAL A 176 -0.43 -14.27 0.20
N LEU A 177 -0.34 -15.61 0.20
CA LEU A 177 -1.21 -16.59 0.90
C LEU A 177 -1.09 -17.98 0.24
N SER A 178 -1.20 -19.04 1.04
CA SER A 178 -1.70 -20.32 0.55
C SER A 178 -3.20 -20.21 0.30
N TYR A 179 -3.64 -20.60 -0.89
CA TYR A 179 -5.01 -20.40 -1.42
C TYR A 179 -6.13 -21.00 -0.56
N GLU A 180 -5.81 -21.86 0.40
CA GLU A 180 -6.75 -22.80 1.03
C GLU A 180 -7.57 -22.24 2.21
N LYS A 181 -7.28 -21.03 2.71
CA LYS A 181 -8.00 -20.43 3.85
C LYS A 181 -8.47 -19.00 3.59
N LYS A 182 -9.09 -18.75 2.43
CA LYS A 182 -9.73 -17.46 2.10
C LYS A 182 -10.93 -17.17 3.03
N ILE A 183 -10.68 -16.69 4.24
CA ILE A 183 -11.68 -15.95 5.01
C ILE A 183 -11.38 -14.46 4.73
N PRO A 184 -12.12 -13.80 3.82
CA PRO A 184 -11.94 -12.37 3.62
C PRO A 184 -12.08 -11.68 4.98
N ARG A 185 -11.09 -10.85 5.31
CA ARG A 185 -11.22 -9.99 6.49
C ARG A 185 -12.21 -8.92 6.08
N VAL A 186 -13.43 -9.06 6.55
CA VAL A 186 -14.37 -7.95 6.59
C VAL A 186 -13.90 -7.07 7.74
N ASN A 187 -12.87 -6.27 7.49
CA ASN A 187 -12.58 -5.19 8.41
C ASN A 187 -13.70 -4.16 8.22
N MET A 188 -14.44 -3.89 9.29
CA MET A 188 -15.39 -2.79 9.36
C MET A 188 -14.68 -1.55 9.92
N PRO A 189 -14.07 -0.69 9.10
CA PRO A 189 -13.92 0.70 9.48
C PRO A 189 -15.24 1.48 9.29
N PHE A 190 -16.22 0.91 8.57
CA PHE A 190 -17.44 1.60 8.18
C PHE A 190 -18.54 1.49 9.24
N LYS A 191 -18.99 2.64 9.77
CA LYS A 191 -20.38 2.78 10.24
C LYS A 191 -21.36 2.99 9.06
N SER A 192 -21.04 2.42 7.89
CA SER A 192 -21.82 2.53 6.65
C SER A 192 -22.28 1.15 6.18
N VAL A 193 -23.31 1.10 5.35
CA VAL A 193 -23.85 -0.14 4.76
C VAL A 193 -22.81 -0.84 3.85
N TYR A 194 -21.85 -0.10 3.30
CA TYR A 194 -20.86 -0.62 2.35
C TYR A 194 -19.55 -0.90 3.06
N GLN A 195 -19.14 -2.17 3.06
CA GLN A 195 -17.96 -2.68 3.74
C GLN A 195 -16.79 -2.88 2.77
N LEU A 196 -15.60 -2.35 3.04
CA LEU A 196 -14.39 -2.74 2.31
C LEU A 196 -14.04 -4.18 2.67
N ALA A 197 -14.48 -5.10 1.84
CA ALA A 197 -14.07 -6.49 1.91
C ALA A 197 -12.72 -6.65 1.20
N TYR A 198 -11.72 -7.12 1.94
CA TYR A 198 -10.42 -7.40 1.36
C TYR A 198 -9.74 -8.60 2.04
N ILE A 199 -8.77 -9.15 1.32
CA ILE A 199 -7.79 -10.08 1.85
C ILE A 199 -6.51 -9.28 2.13
N SER A 200 -5.80 -9.62 3.18
CA SER A 200 -4.48 -9.04 3.43
C SER A 200 -3.56 -10.10 4.01
N GLN A 201 -2.26 -9.88 3.84
CA GLN A 201 -1.22 -10.70 4.45
C GLN A 201 -1.35 -10.65 5.98
N THR A 202 -0.93 -11.70 6.65
CA THR A 202 -0.72 -11.61 8.09
C THR A 202 0.44 -10.66 8.38
N VAL A 203 0.45 -10.04 9.57
CA VAL A 203 1.55 -9.16 9.98
C VAL A 203 2.91 -9.86 9.89
N ASP A 204 3.00 -11.16 10.23
CA ASP A 204 4.23 -11.94 10.06
C ASP A 204 4.66 -12.04 8.61
N ALA A 205 3.72 -12.32 7.71
CA ALA A 205 4.04 -12.45 6.30
C ALA A 205 4.50 -11.12 5.71
N MET A 206 3.93 -9.99 6.15
CA MET A 206 4.43 -8.66 5.80
C MET A 206 5.84 -8.42 6.35
N ILE A 207 6.13 -8.80 7.60
CA ILE A 207 7.48 -8.68 8.17
C ILE A 207 8.47 -9.50 7.34
N LYS A 208 8.15 -10.78 7.08
CA LYS A 208 9.01 -11.66 6.28
C LYS A 208 9.25 -11.14 4.87
N GLU A 209 8.24 -10.59 4.21
CA GLU A 209 8.40 -9.97 2.89
C GLU A 209 9.38 -8.78 2.95
N LYS A 210 9.25 -7.90 3.95
CA LYS A 210 10.17 -6.75 4.11
C LYS A 210 11.59 -7.18 4.44
N LEU A 211 11.77 -8.21 5.27
CA LEU A 211 13.08 -8.81 5.55
C LEU A 211 13.67 -9.45 4.30
N TYR A 212 12.90 -10.20 3.53
CA TYR A 212 13.33 -10.77 2.25
C TYR A 212 13.87 -9.69 1.30
N TYR A 213 13.11 -8.60 1.12
CA TYR A 213 13.56 -7.49 0.27
C TYR A 213 14.82 -6.80 0.83
N TYR A 214 14.95 -6.67 2.14
CA TYR A 214 16.18 -6.16 2.74
C TYR A 214 17.38 -7.05 2.41
N LEU A 215 17.26 -8.37 2.60
CA LEU A 215 18.35 -9.32 2.30
C LEU A 215 18.73 -9.28 0.82
N LYS A 216 17.73 -9.27 -0.07
CA LYS A 216 17.94 -9.24 -1.52
C LYS A 216 18.52 -7.92 -2.02
N TYR A 217 17.96 -6.79 -1.62
CA TYR A 217 18.31 -5.50 -2.21
C TYR A 217 19.38 -4.75 -1.43
N VAL A 218 19.46 -4.93 -0.10
CA VAL A 218 20.45 -4.20 0.71
C VAL A 218 21.72 -5.03 0.90
N ILE A 219 21.58 -6.30 1.30
CA ILE A 219 22.76 -7.14 1.57
C ILE A 219 23.41 -7.62 0.27
N LEU A 220 22.63 -8.25 -0.63
CA LEU A 220 23.16 -8.71 -1.92
C LEU A 220 23.35 -7.58 -2.95
N LYS A 221 22.83 -6.38 -2.67
CA LYS A 221 22.85 -5.23 -3.61
C LYS A 221 22.23 -5.54 -4.98
N ASN A 222 21.23 -6.42 -5.03
CA ASN A 222 20.54 -6.79 -6.26
C ASN A 222 19.48 -5.76 -6.70
N TYR A 223 19.79 -4.46 -6.63
CA TYR A 223 18.92 -3.40 -7.11
C TYR A 223 19.23 -3.03 -8.56
N THR A 224 18.19 -2.64 -9.29
CA THR A 224 18.27 -1.96 -10.57
C THR A 224 18.32 -0.44 -10.35
N PRO A 225 18.85 0.36 -11.29
CA PRO A 225 18.83 1.82 -11.18
C PRO A 225 17.44 2.41 -10.93
N GLU A 226 16.38 1.74 -11.38
CA GLU A 226 14.97 2.13 -11.19
C GLU A 226 14.49 2.00 -9.74
N ASP A 227 15.13 1.16 -8.92
CA ASP A 227 14.68 0.84 -7.55
C ASP A 227 14.88 2.00 -6.54
N ASN A 228 15.61 3.06 -6.92
CA ASN A 228 15.86 4.26 -6.12
C ASN A 228 16.13 3.97 -4.63
N VAL A 229 17.28 3.36 -4.38
CA VAL A 229 17.70 2.80 -3.07
C VAL A 229 17.55 3.79 -1.91
N ASN A 230 17.81 5.08 -2.16
CA ASN A 230 17.69 6.16 -1.17
C ASN A 230 16.26 6.35 -0.64
N ILE A 231 15.25 5.92 -1.40
CA ILE A 231 13.84 5.97 -1.00
C ILE A 231 13.37 4.60 -0.52
N PHE A 232 13.84 3.52 -1.16
CA PHE A 232 13.38 2.17 -0.89
C PHE A 232 13.80 1.66 0.51
N ILE A 233 15.07 1.83 0.89
CA ILE A 233 15.58 1.33 2.17
C ILE A 233 14.88 1.99 3.37
N PRO A 234 14.72 3.34 3.43
CA PRO A 234 13.98 3.97 4.53
C PRO A 234 12.54 3.48 4.64
N LYS A 235 11.86 3.19 3.51
CA LYS A 235 10.50 2.63 3.51
C LYS A 235 10.45 1.23 4.14
N ILE A 236 11.46 0.39 3.91
CA ILE A 236 11.56 -0.93 4.56
C ILE A 236 11.63 -0.77 6.08
N TYR A 237 12.56 0.05 6.58
CA TYR A 237 12.73 0.24 8.03
C TYR A 237 11.47 0.81 8.69
N ARG A 238 10.85 1.81 8.08
CA ARG A 238 9.58 2.36 8.58
C ARG A 238 8.48 1.30 8.65
N SER A 239 8.35 0.47 7.60
CA SER A 239 7.38 -0.63 7.56
C SER A 239 7.65 -1.66 8.66
N LEU A 240 8.91 -2.10 8.80
CA LEU A 240 9.31 -3.07 9.81
C LEU A 240 9.07 -2.55 11.24
N LYS A 241 9.42 -1.29 11.52
CA LYS A 241 9.17 -0.63 12.81
C LYS A 241 7.69 -0.71 13.18
N ALA A 242 6.81 -0.33 12.25
CA ALA A 242 5.36 -0.34 12.49
C ALA A 242 4.81 -1.75 12.67
N LEU A 243 5.20 -2.70 11.82
CA LEU A 243 4.75 -4.09 11.88
C LEU A 243 5.21 -4.80 13.17
N LEU A 244 6.45 -4.57 13.60
CA LEU A 244 6.98 -5.15 14.83
C LEU A 244 6.30 -4.57 16.06
N LYS A 245 6.07 -3.26 16.13
CA LYS A 245 5.30 -2.66 17.25
C LYS A 245 3.86 -3.16 17.30
N CYS A 246 3.21 -3.20 16.13
CA CYS A 246 1.84 -3.68 15.95
C CYS A 246 1.62 -5.10 16.47
N LYS A 247 2.57 -6.02 16.25
CA LYS A 247 2.44 -7.41 16.69
C LYS A 247 3.13 -7.71 18.03
N TYR A 248 4.25 -7.05 18.31
CA TYR A 248 5.13 -7.37 19.43
C TYR A 248 5.39 -6.12 20.26
N SER A 249 4.60 -5.93 21.31
CA SER A 249 4.67 -4.77 22.19
C SER A 249 5.97 -4.67 23.00
N ASN A 250 6.73 -5.77 23.16
CA ASN A 250 8.00 -5.79 23.88
C ASN A 250 9.20 -5.64 22.91
N PRO A 251 9.91 -4.50 22.93
CA PRO A 251 11.06 -4.26 22.05
C PRO A 251 12.23 -5.22 22.27
N THR A 252 12.38 -5.76 23.49
CA THR A 252 13.45 -6.72 23.79
C THR A 252 13.24 -8.07 23.10
N ALA A 253 11.99 -8.40 22.74
CA ALA A 253 11.68 -9.61 21.97
C ALA A 253 12.01 -9.45 20.48
N HIS A 254 12.12 -8.21 19.97
CA HIS A 254 12.33 -7.95 18.53
C HIS A 254 13.61 -8.60 18.02
N LYS A 255 14.71 -8.54 18.77
CA LYS A 255 15.98 -9.17 18.37
C LYS A 255 15.81 -10.67 18.13
N LYS A 256 15.19 -11.38 19.07
CA LYS A 256 14.94 -12.83 18.96
C LYS A 256 14.04 -13.15 17.76
N ILE A 257 12.94 -12.41 17.61
CA ILE A 257 11.97 -12.62 16.53
C ILE A 257 12.62 -12.38 15.15
N LEU A 258 13.38 -11.30 15.01
CA LEU A 258 14.08 -10.99 13.77
C LEU A 258 15.10 -12.07 13.43
N THR A 259 15.87 -12.56 14.40
CA THR A 259 16.80 -13.68 14.20
C THR A 259 16.08 -14.91 13.66
N GLU A 260 14.98 -15.34 14.31
CA GLU A 260 14.21 -16.51 13.87
C GLU A 260 13.58 -16.33 12.47
N MET A 261 13.09 -15.13 12.17
CA MET A 261 12.51 -14.84 10.86
C MET A 261 13.56 -14.77 9.74
N VAL A 262 14.72 -14.14 10.00
CA VAL A 262 15.83 -14.08 9.03
C VAL A 262 16.34 -15.49 8.71
N ASP A 263 16.56 -16.32 9.74
CA ASP A 263 16.98 -17.71 9.57
C ASP A 263 15.97 -18.51 8.72
N SER A 264 14.69 -18.42 9.06
CA SER A 264 13.60 -19.04 8.28
C SER A 264 13.61 -18.56 6.82
N ILE A 265 13.77 -17.27 6.55
CA ILE A 265 13.75 -16.73 5.18
C ILE A 265 14.95 -17.23 4.37
N LEU A 266 16.14 -17.25 4.97
CA LEU A 266 17.35 -17.75 4.30
C LEU A 266 17.20 -19.21 3.90
N LYS A 267 16.58 -20.02 4.76
CA LYS A 267 16.27 -21.41 4.45
C LYS A 267 15.17 -21.55 3.38
N ASP A 268 14.07 -20.81 3.55
CA ASP A 268 12.90 -20.89 2.66
C ASP A 268 13.17 -20.33 1.25
N LYS A 269 14.18 -19.45 1.12
CA LYS A 269 14.53 -18.72 -0.11
C LYS A 269 16.00 -18.85 -0.48
N GLU A 270 16.63 -19.97 -0.11
CA GLU A 270 18.07 -20.21 -0.31
C GLU A 270 18.52 -19.93 -1.74
N GLU A 271 17.76 -20.42 -2.73
CA GLU A 271 18.03 -20.19 -4.16
C GLU A 271 18.18 -18.71 -4.52
N TYR A 272 17.34 -17.85 -3.93
CA TYR A 272 17.29 -16.41 -4.23
C TYR A 272 18.23 -15.57 -3.37
N LEU A 273 18.70 -16.12 -2.25
CA LEU A 273 19.48 -15.43 -1.23
C LEU A 273 20.90 -16.01 -1.05
N LYS A 274 21.36 -16.81 -2.02
CA LYS A 274 22.71 -17.35 -2.05
C LYS A 274 23.74 -16.22 -1.96
N GLY A 275 24.71 -16.38 -1.06
CA GLY A 275 25.75 -15.39 -0.80
C GLY A 275 25.44 -14.38 0.31
N VAL A 276 24.21 -14.33 0.86
CA VAL A 276 23.92 -13.41 1.97
C VAL A 276 24.85 -13.65 3.16
N LEU A 277 25.00 -14.92 3.56
CA LEU A 277 25.83 -15.33 4.70
C LEU A 277 27.35 -15.26 4.43
N GLU A 278 27.75 -15.08 3.17
CA GLU A 278 29.15 -14.80 2.80
C GLU A 278 29.48 -13.31 3.02
N ILE A 279 28.46 -12.44 3.03
CA ILE A 279 28.61 -10.99 3.20
C ILE A 279 28.40 -10.59 4.67
N LYS A 280 27.34 -11.09 5.31
CA LYS A 280 27.01 -10.79 6.72
C LYS A 280 26.40 -11.98 7.43
N THR A 281 26.77 -12.15 8.68
CA THR A 281 26.16 -13.13 9.59
C THR A 281 24.77 -12.69 10.03
N ILE A 282 23.93 -13.63 10.46
CA ILE A 282 22.58 -13.32 10.99
C ILE A 282 22.62 -12.30 12.14
N PRO A 283 23.51 -12.44 13.15
CA PRO A 283 23.61 -11.44 14.22
C PRO A 283 23.89 -10.02 13.70
N GLU A 284 24.82 -9.86 12.75
CA GLU A 284 25.15 -8.55 12.17
C GLU A 284 23.96 -7.95 11.41
N ILE A 285 23.26 -8.77 10.62
CA ILE A 285 22.04 -8.36 9.90
C ILE A 285 20.98 -7.85 10.88
N VAL A 286 20.72 -8.61 11.95
CA VAL A 286 19.68 -8.26 12.93
C VAL A 286 20.07 -7.02 13.72
N GLU A 287 21.34 -6.86 14.09
CA GLU A 287 21.82 -5.68 14.82
C GLU A 287 21.70 -4.40 13.98
N GLU A 288 22.03 -4.46 12.68
CA GLU A 288 21.80 -3.36 11.76
C GLU A 288 20.31 -3.01 11.65
N MET A 289 19.44 -4.01 11.51
CA MET A 289 17.99 -3.77 11.45
C MET A 289 17.49 -3.09 12.72
N ILE A 290 17.84 -3.61 13.90
CA ILE A 290 17.45 -3.05 15.19
C ILE A 290 17.89 -1.58 15.31
N ALA A 291 19.14 -1.28 14.94
CA ALA A 291 19.67 0.08 14.99
C ALA A 291 18.89 1.07 14.11
N ASN A 292 18.32 0.60 12.99
CA ASN A 292 17.59 1.45 12.04
C ASN A 292 16.08 1.54 12.30
N ILE A 293 15.50 0.64 13.10
CA ILE A 293 14.06 0.65 13.41
C ILE A 293 13.74 1.19 14.80
N GLN A 294 14.72 1.36 15.69
CA GLN A 294 14.50 1.95 17.03
C GLN A 294 14.10 3.42 16.95
#